data_AF-A0A7V7DRZ0-F1
#
_entry.id   AF-A0A7V7DRZ0-F1
#
_cell.length_a   1.000
_cell.length_b   1.000
_cell.length_c   1.000
_cell.angle_alpha   90.00
_cell.angle_beta   90.00
_cell.angle_gamma   90.00
#
_symmetry.space_group_name_H-M   'P 1'
#
loop_
_entity.id
_entity.type
_entity.pdbx_description
1 polymer ?
#
loop_
_entity_poly.entity_id
_entity_poly.type
_entity_poly.pdbx_seq_one_letter_code
_entity_poly.pdbx_strand_id
1 'polypeptide(L)'
;MTIKNYLTTTFKCRLAAIFFIALFILSSCGPPLATRASRVRIVNVEQIREVENQCEFLANVRGSNMFAYCCIFSWGFLNDTFYGGAFNELLDNAAELGATHVFVNQGDGPYLIGEAFFCAFCIGPDGKPDENYCVGQDGRRDIGHCEDEFGARVGEAKCEGAEGKNRPECKANGGKWIPSLDEATCKKQNRTWMPEASDPKTCEEIHGVWLPRATDKDSCEAKGGTWVPNQDVLRKLGEDEKK
;
A
#
# COMPACT_ATOMS: atom_id res chain seq x y z
N MET A 1 67.34 -43.13 8.56
CA MET A 1 66.43 -42.39 9.46
C MET A 1 65.63 -41.38 8.64
N THR A 2 64.74 -41.77 7.70
CA THR A 2 64.10 -40.73 6.82
C THR A 2 62.93 -41.20 5.95
N ILE A 3 62.12 -42.20 6.33
CA ILE A 3 60.96 -42.60 5.48
C ILE A 3 59.62 -42.62 6.24
N LYS A 4 59.62 -42.86 7.56
CA LYS A 4 58.37 -42.89 8.36
C LYS A 4 57.69 -41.53 8.60
N ASN A 5 58.38 -40.40 8.39
CA ASN A 5 57.83 -39.07 8.68
C ASN A 5 57.12 -38.38 7.49
N TYR A 6 57.27 -38.90 6.26
CA TYR A 6 56.64 -38.28 5.08
C TYR A 6 55.19 -38.73 4.86
N LEU A 7 54.84 -39.97 5.25
CA LEU A 7 53.48 -40.49 5.07
C LEU A 7 52.46 -39.91 6.09
N THR A 8 52.89 -39.59 7.30
CA THR A 8 52.01 -39.05 8.35
C THR A 8 51.66 -37.58 8.15
N THR A 9 52.54 -36.81 7.49
CA THR A 9 52.34 -35.37 7.28
C THR A 9 51.42 -35.07 6.09
N THR A 10 51.49 -35.89 5.03
CA THR A 10 50.64 -35.77 3.84
C THR A 10 49.20 -36.21 4.09
N PHE A 11 48.99 -37.21 4.96
CA PHE A 11 47.65 -37.67 5.36
C PHE A 11 46.89 -36.62 6.19
N LYS A 12 47.58 -35.90 7.08
CA LYS A 12 46.98 -34.82 7.90
C LYS A 12 46.56 -33.61 7.08
N CYS A 13 47.33 -33.22 6.05
CA CYS A 13 46.95 -32.12 5.15
C CYS A 13 45.74 -32.44 4.27
N ARG A 14 45.58 -33.69 3.82
CA ARG A 14 44.41 -34.10 3.03
C ARG A 14 43.13 -34.16 3.86
N LEU A 15 43.21 -34.59 5.12
CA LEU A 15 42.07 -34.57 6.04
C LEU A 15 41.64 -33.14 6.41
N ALA A 16 42.59 -32.23 6.63
CA ALA A 16 42.28 -30.81 6.89
C ALA A 16 41.64 -30.12 5.67
N ALA A 17 42.11 -30.41 4.45
CA ALA A 17 41.55 -29.84 3.22
C ALA A 17 40.10 -30.32 2.96
N ILE A 18 39.81 -31.60 3.22
CA ILE A 18 38.44 -32.14 3.10
C ILE A 18 37.51 -31.49 4.15
N PHE A 19 38.01 -31.22 5.35
CA PHE A 19 37.24 -30.54 6.39
C PHE A 19 36.93 -29.07 6.03
N PHE A 20 37.89 -28.35 5.43
CA PHE A 20 37.66 -26.98 4.96
C PHE A 20 36.74 -26.90 3.73
N ILE A 21 36.80 -27.85 2.81
CA ILE A 21 35.87 -27.92 1.66
C ILE A 21 34.44 -28.26 2.16
N ALA A 22 34.30 -29.16 3.13
CA ALA A 22 33.00 -29.46 3.73
C ALA A 22 32.40 -28.25 4.48
N LEU A 23 33.21 -27.43 5.14
CA LEU A 23 32.78 -26.19 5.80
C LEU A 23 32.31 -25.11 4.81
N PHE A 24 32.92 -25.03 3.61
CA PHE A 24 32.51 -24.08 2.57
C PHE A 24 31.22 -24.49 1.85
N ILE A 25 30.88 -25.78 1.79
CA ILE A 25 29.63 -26.25 1.16
C ILE A 25 28.41 -26.01 2.07
N LEU A 26 28.63 -25.79 3.37
CA LEU A 26 27.55 -25.59 4.36
C LEU A 26 27.12 -24.12 4.55
N SER A 27 27.76 -23.14 3.89
CA SER A 27 27.52 -21.72 4.16
C SER A 27 26.46 -21.02 3.30
N SER A 28 25.66 -21.72 2.49
CA SER A 28 24.63 -21.06 1.67
C SER A 28 23.41 -21.94 1.42
N CYS A 29 22.56 -22.11 2.43
CA CYS A 29 21.28 -22.78 2.26
C CYS A 29 20.14 -22.01 2.95
N GLY A 30 19.98 -20.74 2.58
CA GLY A 30 18.71 -20.03 2.73
C GLY A 30 18.03 -20.02 1.36
N PRO A 31 16.77 -20.46 1.22
CA PRO A 31 16.08 -20.35 -0.05
C PRO A 31 15.98 -18.85 -0.43
N PRO A 32 16.49 -18.45 -1.62
CA PRO A 32 16.29 -17.08 -2.08
C PRO A 32 14.78 -16.82 -2.22
N LEU A 33 14.33 -15.65 -1.75
CA LEU A 33 12.96 -15.19 -1.99
C LEU A 33 12.68 -15.21 -3.49
N ALA A 34 11.57 -15.83 -3.88
CA ALA A 34 11.12 -15.78 -5.26
C ALA A 34 10.82 -14.31 -5.65
N THR A 35 11.11 -13.96 -6.90
CA THR A 35 10.85 -12.61 -7.46
C THR A 35 9.37 -12.21 -7.45
N ARG A 36 8.46 -13.16 -7.17
CA ARG A 36 7.02 -12.93 -7.01
C ARG A 36 6.69 -12.59 -5.55
N ALA A 37 7.14 -13.41 -4.60
CA ALA A 37 7.09 -13.10 -3.17
C ALA A 37 7.63 -11.71 -2.80
N SER A 38 8.63 -11.18 -3.53
CA SER A 38 9.21 -9.86 -3.25
C SER A 38 8.27 -8.66 -3.47
N ARG A 39 7.09 -8.88 -4.07
CA ARG A 39 6.08 -7.82 -4.31
C ARG A 39 5.00 -7.76 -3.23
N VAL A 40 4.94 -8.78 -2.38
CA VAL A 40 3.94 -8.90 -1.32
C VAL A 40 4.52 -8.36 -0.02
N ARG A 41 3.81 -7.45 0.63
CA ARG A 41 4.22 -6.87 1.91
C ARG A 41 3.54 -7.58 3.07
N ILE A 42 4.28 -7.78 4.15
CA ILE A 42 3.74 -8.33 5.39
C ILE A 42 3.08 -7.21 6.17
N VAL A 43 1.91 -7.49 6.72
CA VAL A 43 1.15 -6.58 7.58
C VAL A 43 1.30 -7.04 9.03
N ASN A 44 1.54 -6.09 9.94
CA ASN A 44 1.56 -6.38 11.38
C ASN A 44 0.14 -6.41 11.97
N VAL A 45 0.00 -6.98 13.17
CA VAL A 45 -1.27 -7.08 13.90
C VAL A 45 -1.92 -5.71 14.16
N GLU A 46 -1.13 -4.65 14.32
CA GLU A 46 -1.65 -3.29 14.52
C GLU A 46 -2.23 -2.69 13.24
N GLN A 47 -1.73 -3.12 12.09
CA GLN A 47 -2.05 -2.57 10.77
C GLN A 47 -3.19 -3.34 10.07
N ILE A 48 -3.51 -4.56 10.53
CA ILE A 48 -4.49 -5.42 9.86
C ILE A 48 -5.88 -4.79 9.80
N ARG A 49 -6.32 -4.13 10.87
CA ARG A 49 -7.64 -3.47 10.91
C ARG A 49 -7.82 -2.43 9.81
N GLU A 50 -6.74 -1.76 9.46
CA GLU A 50 -6.76 -0.71 8.46
C GLU A 50 -6.68 -1.28 7.04
N VAL A 51 -5.90 -2.35 6.86
CA VAL A 51 -5.87 -3.15 5.63
C VAL A 51 -7.23 -3.79 5.36
N GLU A 52 -7.90 -4.35 6.36
CA GLU A 52 -9.26 -4.90 6.23
C GLU A 52 -10.29 -3.84 5.82
N ASN A 53 -10.12 -2.60 6.28
CA ASN A 53 -11.03 -1.50 5.93
C ASN A 53 -10.75 -0.88 4.55
N GLN A 54 -9.50 -0.93 4.08
CA GLN A 54 -9.06 -0.22 2.87
C GLN A 54 -8.78 -1.14 1.67
N CYS A 55 -8.70 -2.45 1.89
CA CYS A 55 -8.27 -3.41 0.88
C CYS A 55 -9.28 -4.55 0.71
N GLU A 56 -9.23 -5.17 -0.47
CA GLU A 56 -10.07 -6.32 -0.78
C GLU A 56 -9.43 -7.60 -0.22
N PHE A 57 -10.21 -8.37 0.54
CA PHE A 57 -9.80 -9.72 0.94
C PHE A 57 -9.89 -10.67 -0.26
N LEU A 58 -8.78 -11.32 -0.59
CA LEU A 58 -8.73 -12.27 -1.70
C LEU A 58 -9.04 -13.70 -1.21
N ALA A 59 -8.19 -14.22 -0.34
CA ALA A 59 -8.31 -15.57 0.19
C ALA A 59 -7.38 -15.81 1.39
N ASN A 60 -7.62 -16.94 2.06
CA ASN A 60 -6.66 -17.52 2.99
C ASN A 60 -5.55 -18.24 2.21
N VAL A 61 -4.30 -17.90 2.51
CA VAL A 61 -3.11 -18.51 1.92
C VAL A 61 -2.40 -19.39 2.94
N ARG A 62 -1.73 -20.42 2.45
CA ARG A 62 -0.96 -21.35 3.27
C ARG A 62 0.40 -21.56 2.64
N GLY A 63 1.41 -21.76 3.47
CA GLY A 63 2.72 -22.21 3.03
C GLY A 63 3.21 -23.33 3.93
N SER A 64 3.90 -24.30 3.34
CA SER A 64 4.32 -25.52 4.03
C SER A 64 5.67 -26.01 3.51
N ASN A 65 6.73 -25.81 4.29
CA ASN A 65 8.03 -26.37 3.93
C ASN A 65 8.31 -27.61 4.76
N MET A 66 7.85 -28.75 4.26
CA MET A 66 8.18 -30.06 4.80
C MET A 66 9.28 -30.68 3.92
N PHE A 67 10.55 -30.42 4.22
CA PHE A 67 11.63 -31.09 3.49
C PHE A 67 11.53 -32.62 3.68
N ALA A 68 11.20 -33.33 2.60
CA ALA A 68 11.16 -34.78 2.54
C ALA A 68 12.55 -35.46 2.48
N TYR A 69 13.66 -34.70 2.54
CA TYR A 69 14.98 -35.21 2.13
C TYR A 69 16.14 -35.08 3.14
N CYS A 70 15.91 -34.72 4.41
CA CYS A 70 17.01 -34.66 5.38
C CYS A 70 16.67 -35.33 6.74
N CYS A 71 16.21 -36.58 6.68
CA CYS A 71 15.79 -37.38 7.84
C CYS A 71 16.92 -37.74 8.83
N ILE A 72 18.14 -37.21 8.69
CA ILE A 72 19.30 -37.63 9.51
C ILE A 72 19.82 -36.50 10.43
N PHE A 73 19.45 -35.23 10.21
CA PHE A 73 19.98 -34.10 11.00
C PHE A 73 18.92 -33.09 11.51
N SER A 74 17.61 -33.39 11.38
CA SER A 74 16.54 -32.38 11.54
C SER A 74 16.05 -32.11 12.97
N TRP A 75 16.55 -32.77 14.01
CA TRP A 75 15.86 -32.82 15.31
C TRP A 75 16.21 -31.72 16.33
N GLY A 76 16.76 -30.57 15.92
CA GLY A 76 16.87 -29.46 16.90
C GLY A 76 17.52 -28.15 16.50
N PHE A 77 18.20 -28.07 15.35
CA PHE A 77 18.98 -26.86 14.98
C PHE A 77 18.46 -26.10 13.75
N LEU A 78 17.36 -26.53 13.10
CA LEU A 78 16.94 -26.03 11.79
C LEU A 78 15.53 -25.39 11.75
N ASN A 79 14.91 -25.09 12.90
CA ASN A 79 13.57 -24.47 12.95
C ASN A 79 13.44 -23.20 12.08
N ASP A 80 14.48 -22.37 12.04
CA ASP A 80 14.48 -21.13 11.25
C ASP A 80 14.41 -21.39 9.73
N THR A 81 14.97 -22.51 9.25
CA THR A 81 14.91 -22.87 7.82
C THR A 81 13.55 -23.42 7.39
N PHE A 82 12.82 -24.08 8.29
CA PHE A 82 11.45 -24.50 8.02
C PHE A 82 10.52 -23.29 7.92
N TYR A 83 10.62 -22.36 8.87
CA TYR A 83 9.85 -21.12 8.84
C TYR A 83 10.14 -20.32 7.57
N GLY A 84 11.40 -20.09 7.22
CA GLY A 84 11.76 -19.32 6.01
C GLY A 84 11.21 -19.92 4.72
N GLY A 85 11.20 -21.24 4.57
CA GLY A 85 10.62 -21.88 3.39
C GLY A 85 9.09 -21.83 3.36
N ALA A 86 8.43 -22.13 4.49
CA ALA A 86 6.97 -22.04 4.58
C ALA A 86 6.49 -20.60 4.36
N PHE A 87 7.27 -19.63 4.81
CA PHE A 87 7.03 -18.21 4.62
C PHE A 87 7.16 -17.78 3.17
N ASN A 88 8.22 -18.21 2.48
CA ASN A 88 8.38 -17.93 1.05
C ASN A 88 7.24 -18.51 0.21
N GLU A 89 6.85 -19.76 0.47
CA GLU A 89 5.72 -20.39 -0.23
C GLU A 89 4.40 -19.68 0.04
N LEU A 90 4.16 -19.27 1.29
CA LEU A 90 2.98 -18.49 1.65
C LEU A 90 2.91 -17.16 0.89
N LEU A 91 4.04 -16.44 0.76
CA LEU A 91 4.12 -15.21 -0.02
C LEU A 91 3.95 -15.45 -1.52
N ASP A 92 4.48 -16.55 -2.06
CA ASP A 92 4.31 -16.89 -3.47
C ASP A 92 2.85 -17.22 -3.80
N ASN A 93 2.18 -17.99 -2.94
CA ASN A 93 0.76 -18.31 -3.08
C ASN A 93 -0.09 -17.04 -3.00
N ALA A 94 0.27 -16.09 -2.13
CA ALA A 94 -0.40 -14.79 -2.10
C ALA A 94 -0.14 -13.96 -3.36
N ALA A 95 1.10 -13.94 -3.86
CA ALA A 95 1.46 -13.22 -5.08
C ALA A 95 0.74 -13.80 -6.31
N GLU A 96 0.52 -15.12 -6.35
CA GLU A 96 -0.24 -15.80 -7.42
C GLU A 96 -1.70 -15.34 -7.46
N LEU A 97 -2.29 -15.06 -6.29
CA LEU A 97 -3.63 -14.47 -6.19
C LEU A 97 -3.65 -12.97 -6.52
N GLY A 98 -2.48 -12.36 -6.76
CA GLY A 98 -2.36 -10.93 -7.03
C GLY A 98 -2.34 -10.06 -5.77
N ALA A 99 -2.14 -10.65 -4.58
CA ALA A 99 -2.12 -9.90 -3.34
C ALA A 99 -0.98 -8.87 -3.32
N THR A 100 -1.24 -7.71 -2.71
CA THR A 100 -0.19 -6.72 -2.40
C THR A 100 0.24 -6.83 -0.93
N HIS A 101 -0.64 -7.31 -0.06
CA HIS A 101 -0.43 -7.39 1.38
C HIS A 101 -0.83 -8.77 1.91
N VAL A 102 -0.11 -9.26 2.92
CA VAL A 102 -0.42 -10.51 3.61
C VAL A 102 -0.29 -10.32 5.11
N PHE A 103 -1.30 -10.76 5.84
CA PHE A 103 -1.26 -10.90 7.29
C PHE A 103 -1.02 -12.35 7.66
N VAL A 104 0.01 -12.63 8.46
CA VAL A 104 0.31 -13.99 8.93
C VAL A 104 -0.35 -14.17 10.29
N ASN A 105 -1.44 -14.94 10.33
CA ASN A 105 -2.27 -15.10 11.51
C ASN A 105 -1.69 -16.14 12.47
N GLN A 106 -1.34 -17.32 11.95
CA GLN A 106 -0.92 -18.45 12.78
C GLN A 106 0.06 -19.36 12.04
N GLY A 107 0.98 -19.96 12.78
CA GLY A 107 1.87 -20.96 12.24
C GLY A 107 2.59 -21.77 13.31
N ASP A 108 2.91 -23.01 12.96
CA ASP A 108 3.76 -23.91 13.74
C ASP A 108 4.95 -24.26 12.85
N GLY A 109 5.96 -23.40 12.82
CA GLY A 109 7.23 -23.54 12.09
C GLY A 109 7.08 -23.96 10.62
N PRO A 110 7.07 -25.28 10.31
CA PRO A 110 6.85 -25.82 8.97
C PRO A 110 5.51 -25.46 8.31
N TYR A 111 4.49 -25.01 9.04
CA TYR A 111 3.19 -24.66 8.47
C TYR A 111 2.80 -23.24 8.86
N LEU A 112 2.56 -22.39 7.87
CA LEU A 112 2.08 -21.02 8.06
C LEU A 112 0.73 -20.83 7.37
N ILE A 113 -0.15 -20.06 8.01
CA ILE A 113 -1.45 -19.66 7.49
C ILE A 113 -1.52 -18.14 7.57
N GLY A 114 -1.98 -17.52 6.48
CA GLY A 114 -2.17 -16.09 6.39
C GLY A 114 -3.39 -15.72 5.57
N GLU A 115 -3.67 -14.42 5.56
CA GLU A 115 -4.77 -13.78 4.85
C GLU A 115 -4.16 -12.84 3.81
N ALA A 116 -4.60 -12.99 2.55
CA ALA A 116 -4.07 -12.24 1.43
C ALA A 116 -5.03 -11.12 1.02
N PHE A 117 -4.50 -9.91 0.90
CA PHE A 117 -5.25 -8.70 0.58
C PHE A 117 -4.71 -8.02 -0.67
N PHE A 118 -5.63 -7.53 -1.50
CA PHE A 118 -5.31 -6.64 -2.60
C PHE A 118 -5.70 -5.21 -2.24
N CYS A 119 -4.68 -4.42 -1.96
CA CYS A 119 -4.84 -2.99 -1.74
C CYS A 119 -4.61 -2.25 -3.06
N ALA A 120 -5.60 -1.47 -3.47
CA ALA A 120 -5.53 -0.53 -4.57
C ALA A 120 -6.39 0.68 -4.25
N PHE A 121 -6.04 1.82 -4.82
CA PHE A 121 -6.82 3.05 -4.66
C PHE A 121 -7.07 3.69 -6.01
N CYS A 122 -8.19 4.39 -6.08
CA CYS A 122 -8.49 5.22 -7.24
C CYS A 122 -7.73 6.54 -7.14
N ILE A 123 -7.10 6.95 -8.23
CA ILE A 123 -6.59 8.32 -8.41
C ILE A 123 -7.57 9.04 -9.34
N GLY A 124 -8.14 10.14 -8.89
CA GLY A 124 -9.03 10.97 -9.68
C GLY A 124 -8.35 11.58 -10.91
N PRO A 125 -9.14 12.13 -11.85
CA PRO A 125 -8.61 12.78 -13.06
C PRO A 125 -7.72 14.00 -12.78
N ASP A 126 -7.81 14.57 -11.57
CA ASP A 126 -6.97 15.66 -11.10
C ASP A 126 -5.61 15.17 -10.54
N GLY A 127 -5.36 13.86 -10.57
CA GLY A 127 -4.14 13.24 -10.06
C GLY A 127 -4.10 13.08 -8.54
N LYS A 128 -5.20 13.38 -7.83
CA LYS A 128 -5.29 13.21 -6.37
C LYS A 128 -5.97 11.88 -6.03
N PRO A 129 -5.73 11.32 -4.82
CA PRO A 129 -6.48 10.17 -4.35
C PRO A 129 -7.99 10.43 -4.35
N ASP A 130 -8.78 9.41 -4.70
CA ASP A 130 -10.24 9.49 -4.64
C ASP A 130 -10.70 9.54 -3.18
N GLU A 131 -11.64 10.44 -2.93
CA GLU A 131 -12.20 10.72 -1.61
C GLU A 131 -13.72 10.63 -1.71
N ASN A 132 -14.39 10.54 -0.56
CA ASN A 132 -15.83 10.76 -0.55
C ASN A 132 -16.09 12.25 -0.76
N TYR A 133 -17.06 12.60 -1.59
CA TYR A 133 -17.45 14.00 -1.77
C TYR A 133 -18.93 14.11 -2.12
N CYS A 134 -19.49 15.27 -1.84
CA CYS A 134 -20.84 15.61 -2.27
C CYS A 134 -20.81 16.29 -3.64
N VAL A 135 -21.80 16.01 -4.48
CA VAL A 135 -22.05 16.75 -5.73
C VAL A 135 -23.35 17.52 -5.57
N GLY A 136 -23.29 18.84 -5.72
CA GLY A 136 -24.47 19.69 -5.65
C GLY A 136 -25.43 19.47 -6.83
N GLN A 137 -26.61 20.08 -6.76
CA GLN A 137 -27.60 20.03 -7.87
C GLN A 137 -27.08 20.60 -9.19
N ASP A 138 -26.07 21.47 -9.13
CA ASP A 138 -25.40 22.05 -10.29
C ASP A 138 -24.42 21.07 -10.99
N GLY A 139 -24.29 19.84 -10.46
CA GLY A 139 -23.37 18.82 -10.95
C GLY A 139 -21.92 19.10 -10.59
N ARG A 140 -21.63 20.12 -9.78
CA ARG A 140 -20.27 20.44 -9.33
C ARG A 140 -20.02 19.78 -7.98
N ARG A 141 -18.76 19.41 -7.74
CA ARG A 141 -18.33 18.99 -6.41
C ARG A 141 -18.60 20.12 -5.41
N ASP A 142 -19.24 19.77 -4.31
CA ASP A 142 -19.39 20.65 -3.17
C ASP A 142 -18.01 20.91 -2.58
N ILE A 143 -17.58 22.15 -2.70
CA ILE A 143 -16.36 22.67 -2.11
C ILE A 143 -16.83 23.92 -1.39
N GLY A 144 -16.51 24.02 -0.10
CA GLY A 144 -17.05 25.09 0.74
C GLY A 144 -16.95 26.45 0.05
N HIS A 145 -18.04 27.21 0.10
CA HIS A 145 -18.18 28.45 -0.65
C HIS A 145 -18.81 29.56 0.16
N CYS A 146 -18.66 30.77 -0.35
CA CYS A 146 -19.22 31.96 0.23
C CYS A 146 -20.52 32.32 -0.50
N GLU A 147 -21.54 32.73 0.23
CA GLU A 147 -22.82 33.22 -0.30
C GLU A 147 -23.03 34.69 0.09
N ASP A 148 -23.64 35.45 -0.82
CA ASP A 148 -24.08 36.80 -0.53
C ASP A 148 -25.42 36.84 0.23
N GLU A 149 -25.92 38.03 0.51
CA GLU A 149 -27.19 38.24 1.25
C GLU A 149 -28.42 37.66 0.53
N PHE A 150 -28.30 37.34 -0.76
CA PHE A 150 -29.35 36.76 -1.58
C PHE A 150 -29.17 35.25 -1.80
N GLY A 151 -28.17 34.63 -1.17
CA GLY A 151 -27.85 33.22 -1.33
C GLY A 151 -27.12 32.90 -2.64
N ALA A 152 -26.58 33.90 -3.35
CA ALA A 152 -25.82 33.65 -4.56
C ALA A 152 -24.36 33.32 -4.23
N ARG A 153 -23.81 32.28 -4.87
CA ARG A 153 -22.42 31.86 -4.70
C ARG A 153 -21.47 32.94 -5.20
N VAL A 154 -20.54 33.35 -4.33
CA VAL A 154 -19.58 34.43 -4.60
C VAL A 154 -18.16 34.02 -4.25
N GLY A 155 -17.20 34.62 -4.94
CA GLY A 155 -15.79 34.36 -4.70
C GLY A 155 -15.33 33.00 -5.21
N GLU A 156 -15.96 32.45 -6.25
CA GLU A 156 -15.40 31.33 -7.01
C GLU A 156 -14.05 31.72 -7.62
N ALA A 157 -13.15 30.74 -7.75
CA ALA A 157 -11.87 30.97 -8.39
C ALA A 157 -12.07 31.32 -9.86
N LYS A 158 -11.38 32.36 -10.35
CA LYS A 158 -11.51 32.82 -11.74
C LYS A 158 -10.20 33.34 -12.32
N CYS A 159 -10.08 33.27 -13.64
CA CYS A 159 -9.02 33.95 -14.37
C CYS A 159 -9.44 35.38 -14.70
N GLU A 160 -8.60 36.36 -14.37
CA GLU A 160 -8.80 37.76 -14.72
C GLU A 160 -7.83 38.15 -15.85
N GLY A 161 -8.35 38.81 -16.89
CA GLY A 161 -7.56 39.30 -18.02
C GLY A 161 -7.24 38.26 -19.11
N ALA A 162 -7.67 37.01 -18.97
CA ALA A 162 -7.58 35.97 -19.99
C ALA A 162 -8.63 34.87 -19.76
N GLU A 163 -8.78 33.96 -20.73
CA GLU A 163 -9.54 32.72 -20.54
C GLU A 163 -8.68 31.68 -19.81
N GLY A 164 -9.29 30.89 -18.93
CA GLY A 164 -8.62 29.76 -18.27
C GLY A 164 -9.48 29.16 -17.17
N LYS A 165 -9.69 27.84 -17.21
CA LYS A 165 -10.54 27.10 -16.26
C LYS A 165 -9.78 26.73 -14.98
N ASN A 166 -8.46 26.69 -15.05
CA ASN A 166 -7.60 26.39 -13.92
C ASN A 166 -6.40 27.34 -13.85
N ARG A 167 -5.70 27.33 -12.70
CA ARG A 167 -4.55 28.20 -12.45
C ARG A 167 -3.42 28.02 -13.48
N PRO A 168 -3.02 26.79 -13.88
CA PRO A 168 -2.02 26.61 -14.93
C PRO A 168 -2.41 27.23 -16.27
N GLU A 169 -3.63 26.95 -16.75
CA GLU A 169 -4.14 27.44 -18.03
C GLU A 169 -4.26 28.98 -18.04
N CYS A 170 -4.83 29.55 -16.98
CA CYS A 170 -4.94 31.00 -16.82
C CYS A 170 -3.58 31.69 -16.90
N LYS A 171 -2.56 31.14 -16.23
CA LYS A 171 -1.20 31.67 -16.28
C LYS A 171 -0.57 31.51 -17.66
N ALA A 172 -0.78 30.38 -18.33
CA ALA A 172 -0.27 30.14 -19.67
C ALA A 172 -0.84 31.14 -20.69
N ASN A 173 -2.10 31.53 -20.52
CA ASN A 173 -2.79 32.52 -21.34
C ASN A 173 -2.51 33.98 -20.93
N GLY A 174 -1.59 34.22 -19.99
CA GLY A 174 -1.20 35.56 -19.54
C GLY A 174 -2.17 36.23 -18.56
N GLY A 175 -3.15 35.50 -18.04
CA GLY A 175 -4.10 35.99 -17.05
C GLY A 175 -3.60 35.92 -15.60
N LYS A 176 -4.30 36.64 -14.73
CA LYS A 176 -4.08 36.61 -13.27
C LYS A 176 -5.10 35.69 -12.62
N TRP A 177 -4.63 34.62 -11.97
CA TRP A 177 -5.51 33.72 -11.23
C TRP A 177 -5.94 34.32 -9.89
N ILE A 178 -7.25 34.46 -9.69
CA ILE A 178 -7.86 34.83 -8.42
C ILE A 178 -8.36 33.53 -7.77
N PRO A 179 -7.82 33.12 -6.60
CA PRO A 179 -8.28 31.94 -5.89
C PRO A 179 -9.68 32.14 -5.33
N SER A 180 -10.34 31.04 -4.99
CA SER A 180 -11.63 31.12 -4.29
C SER A 180 -11.46 31.76 -2.90
N LEU A 181 -12.52 32.41 -2.42
CA LEU A 181 -12.53 32.93 -1.05
C LEU A 181 -12.48 31.77 -0.05
N ASP A 182 -11.63 31.90 0.96
CA ASP A 182 -11.62 31.02 2.11
C ASP A 182 -12.66 31.48 3.16
N GLU A 183 -12.94 30.61 4.13
CA GLU A 183 -13.90 30.89 5.21
C GLU A 183 -13.57 32.19 5.95
N ALA A 184 -12.28 32.42 6.24
CA ALA A 184 -11.82 33.59 6.98
C ALA A 184 -12.08 34.90 6.21
N THR A 185 -11.84 34.91 4.90
CA THR A 185 -12.08 36.09 4.05
C THR A 185 -13.57 36.28 3.78
N CYS A 186 -14.32 35.19 3.61
CA CYS A 186 -15.77 35.23 3.47
C CYS A 186 -16.43 35.92 4.68
N LYS A 187 -16.10 35.48 5.89
CA LYS A 187 -16.61 36.06 7.14
C LYS A 187 -16.20 37.52 7.32
N LYS A 188 -14.96 37.90 6.95
CA LYS A 188 -14.50 39.30 6.98
C LYS A 188 -15.27 40.22 6.03
N GLN A 189 -15.84 39.68 4.96
CA GLN A 189 -16.67 40.43 4.00
C GLN A 189 -18.14 40.49 4.41
N ASN A 190 -18.49 40.11 5.66
CA ASN A 190 -19.86 40.01 6.16
C ASN A 190 -20.76 39.11 5.29
N ARG A 191 -20.19 38.01 4.77
CA ARG A 191 -20.88 37.02 3.97
C ARG A 191 -21.03 35.70 4.71
N THR A 192 -21.96 34.87 4.24
CA THR A 192 -22.24 33.57 4.85
C THR A 192 -21.33 32.52 4.24
N TRP A 193 -20.63 31.77 5.10
CA TRP A 193 -19.83 30.63 4.67
C TRP A 193 -20.67 29.35 4.72
N MET A 194 -20.72 28.64 3.60
CA MET A 194 -21.32 27.33 3.47
C MET A 194 -20.19 26.29 3.46
N PRO A 195 -20.06 25.45 4.50
CA PRO A 195 -19.00 24.44 4.57
C PRO A 195 -19.24 23.32 3.56
N GLU A 196 -18.17 22.65 3.14
CA GLU A 196 -18.25 21.40 2.37
C GLU A 196 -18.97 20.33 3.20
N ALA A 197 -19.91 19.62 2.58
CA ALA A 197 -20.58 18.48 3.18
C ALA A 197 -19.58 17.35 3.45
N SER A 198 -19.40 17.03 4.73
CA SER A 198 -18.44 16.01 5.19
C SER A 198 -19.00 14.59 5.20
N ASP A 199 -20.32 14.43 5.05
CA ASP A 199 -21.01 13.15 5.20
C ASP A 199 -22.27 13.07 4.32
N PRO A 200 -22.83 11.87 4.11
CA PRO A 200 -24.00 11.69 3.26
C PRO A 200 -25.21 12.50 3.71
N LYS A 201 -25.41 12.67 5.02
CA LYS A 201 -26.59 13.35 5.55
C LYS A 201 -26.51 14.85 5.29
N THR A 202 -25.36 15.47 5.55
CA THR A 202 -25.15 16.89 5.22
C THR A 202 -25.23 17.15 3.72
N CYS A 203 -24.78 16.19 2.89
CA CYS A 203 -24.93 16.25 1.44
C CYS A 203 -26.41 16.22 0.99
N GLU A 204 -27.23 15.35 1.59
CA GLU A 204 -28.67 15.28 1.31
C GLU A 204 -29.41 16.55 1.73
N GLU A 205 -29.00 17.18 2.85
CA GLU A 205 -29.59 18.43 3.34
C GLU A 205 -29.42 19.60 2.36
N ILE A 206 -28.32 19.62 1.59
CA ILE A 206 -28.09 20.58 0.49
C ILE A 206 -28.64 20.08 -0.86
N HIS A 207 -29.46 19.02 -0.84
CA HIS A 207 -30.01 18.35 -2.02
C HIS A 207 -28.94 17.86 -3.01
N GLY A 208 -27.75 17.54 -2.51
CA GLY A 208 -26.68 16.94 -3.29
C GLY A 208 -26.81 15.42 -3.40
N VAL A 209 -25.92 14.84 -4.18
CA VAL A 209 -25.72 13.39 -4.30
C VAL A 209 -24.37 13.04 -3.72
N TRP A 210 -24.36 12.16 -2.72
CA TRP A 210 -23.13 11.67 -2.12
C TRP A 210 -22.45 10.68 -3.05
N LEU A 211 -21.20 10.95 -3.43
CA LEU A 211 -20.36 10.02 -4.18
C LEU A 211 -19.32 9.41 -3.24
N PRO A 212 -19.51 8.14 -2.84
CA PRO A 212 -18.53 7.46 -1.99
C PRO A 212 -17.25 7.20 -2.78
N ARG A 213 -16.13 7.08 -2.07
CA ARG A 213 -14.84 6.63 -2.61
C ARG A 213 -15.02 5.32 -3.35
N ALA A 214 -14.37 5.19 -4.50
CA ALA A 214 -14.33 3.98 -5.29
C ALA A 214 -13.56 2.89 -4.54
N THR A 215 -14.23 1.77 -4.32
CA THR A 215 -13.68 0.57 -3.67
C THR A 215 -13.20 -0.48 -4.66
N ASP A 216 -13.49 -0.28 -5.94
CA ASP A 216 -13.19 -1.20 -7.01
C ASP A 216 -12.80 -0.45 -8.29
N LYS A 217 -12.26 -1.21 -9.24
CA LYS A 217 -11.78 -0.67 -10.51
C LYS A 217 -12.91 -0.04 -11.33
N ASP A 218 -14.08 -0.69 -11.38
CA ASP A 218 -15.18 -0.25 -12.24
C ASP A 218 -15.77 1.07 -11.73
N SER A 219 -15.96 1.20 -10.42
CA SER A 219 -16.40 2.45 -9.79
C SER A 219 -15.36 3.57 -9.91
N CYS A 220 -14.06 3.25 -9.92
CA CYS A 220 -13.00 4.22 -10.17
C CYS A 220 -13.00 4.74 -11.60
N GLU A 221 -13.05 3.83 -12.58
CA GLU A 221 -13.04 4.17 -14.00
C GLU A 221 -14.33 4.92 -14.40
N ALA A 222 -15.47 4.59 -13.79
CA ALA A 222 -16.72 5.32 -13.96
C ALA A 222 -16.63 6.79 -13.52
N LYS A 223 -15.78 7.10 -12.54
CA LYS A 223 -15.45 8.48 -12.11
C LYS A 223 -14.39 9.17 -12.98
N GLY A 224 -13.88 8.48 -14.01
CA GLY A 224 -12.76 8.96 -14.83
C GLY A 224 -11.41 8.89 -14.12
N GLY A 225 -11.32 8.11 -13.03
CA GLY A 225 -10.08 7.88 -12.31
C GLY A 225 -9.24 6.76 -12.92
N THR A 226 -8.01 6.61 -12.41
CA THR A 226 -7.11 5.50 -12.71
C THR A 226 -6.95 4.62 -11.46
N TRP A 227 -7.23 3.33 -11.60
CA TRP A 227 -7.04 2.36 -10.53
C TRP A 227 -5.56 2.03 -10.37
N VAL A 228 -4.98 2.36 -9.22
CA VAL A 228 -3.56 2.18 -8.94
C VAL A 228 -3.38 1.16 -7.82
N PRO A 229 -2.69 0.02 -8.06
CA PRO A 229 -2.32 -0.91 -7.02
C PRO A 229 -1.52 -0.19 -5.92
N ASN A 230 -2.02 -0.29 -4.70
CA ASN A 230 -1.40 0.35 -3.56
C ASN A 230 -0.19 -0.46 -3.14
N GLN A 231 0.98 0.00 -3.55
CA GLN A 231 2.24 -0.58 -3.11
C GLN A 231 2.65 -0.09 -1.72
N ASP A 232 2.01 0.95 -1.16
CA ASP A 232 2.54 1.75 -0.04
C ASP A 232 1.55 2.00 1.11
N VAL A 233 0.51 1.17 1.27
CA VAL A 233 -0.50 1.29 2.36
C VAL A 233 0.16 1.54 3.72
N LEU A 234 1.28 0.87 3.98
CA LEU A 234 1.99 0.90 5.26
C LEU A 234 2.89 2.13 5.49
N ARG A 235 3.13 2.97 4.47
CA ARG A 235 4.10 4.09 4.56
C ARG A 235 3.52 5.34 5.20
N LYS A 236 2.20 5.57 5.06
CA LYS A 236 1.52 6.72 5.67
C LYS A 236 1.44 6.64 7.20
N LEU A 237 1.40 5.43 7.76
CA LEU A 237 1.23 5.21 9.20
C LEU A 237 2.44 5.63 10.05
N GLY A 238 3.64 5.71 9.47
CA GLY A 238 4.83 6.18 10.18
C GLY A 238 4.98 7.71 10.22
N GLU A 239 4.16 8.46 9.48
CA GLU A 239 4.21 9.93 9.46
C GLU A 239 3.19 10.56 10.43
N ASP A 240 2.07 9.88 10.69
CA ASP A 240 1.06 10.34 11.65
C ASP A 240 1.46 10.08 13.13
N GLU A 241 2.37 9.13 13.41
CA GLU A 241 2.95 8.93 14.75
C GLU A 241 4.00 9.99 15.15
N LYS A 242 4.35 10.91 14.25
CA LYS A 242 5.34 11.98 14.52
C LYS A 242 4.75 13.37 14.74
N LYS A 243 3.43 13.48 14.94
CA LYS A 243 2.77 14.76 15.29
C LYS A 243 2.24 14.78 16.71
#